data_AF-A0A660UNU7-F1
#
_entry.id   AF-A0A660UNU7-F1
#
_cell.length_a   1.000
_cell.length_b   1.000
_cell.length_c   1.000
_cell.angle_alpha   90.00
_cell.angle_beta   90.00
_cell.angle_gamma   90.00
#
_symmetry.space_group_name_H-M   'P 1'
#
loop_
_entity.id
_entity.type
_entity.pdbx_description
1 polymer ?
#
loop_
_entity_poly.entity_id
_entity_poly.type
_entity_poly.pdbx_seq_one_letter_code
_entity_poly.pdbx_strand_id
1 'polypeptide(L)'
;MKKKTVSLMIAIFVISGVVVADDLFPPDWRGDARTVTAEWDSWAPIDPVSNPDQWSFGTGQFAMDVPFAMLNPDGIDLLSTYEGRSDVLHLHEYGEGYLPGLGFHLPNFIGGDYKTVRVQVTYWPDEFGNDAWLSNDFFVLAGMDPLNPDNTLPGYGINDDPIAATWIDEQENGGWLTETYEFTITPNPAWEDIWFGFEEYPAYVDQVVIDTICIPEPATLLLLSLGGLALRKRKQQF
;
A
#
# COMPACT_ATOMS: atom_id res chain seq x y z
N MET A 1 -53.73 29.74 41.46
CA MET A 1 -52.57 28.82 41.30
C MET A 1 -52.08 28.89 39.86
N LYS A 2 -50.89 29.47 39.61
CA LYS A 2 -50.30 29.59 38.26
C LYS A 2 -49.45 28.35 37.99
N LYS A 3 -49.83 27.54 36.98
CA LYS A 3 -49.04 26.39 36.52
C LYS A 3 -47.81 26.91 35.76
N LYS A 4 -46.61 26.65 36.27
CA LYS A 4 -45.36 26.91 35.54
C LYS A 4 -45.10 25.72 34.63
N THR A 5 -45.25 25.92 33.33
CA THR A 5 -44.87 24.95 32.31
C THR A 5 -43.34 24.95 32.22
N VAL A 6 -42.70 23.87 32.63
CA VAL A 6 -41.25 23.68 32.49
C VAL A 6 -41.04 23.07 31.10
N SER A 7 -40.56 23.85 30.14
CA SER A 7 -40.14 23.35 28.84
C SER A 7 -38.79 22.65 29.00
N LEU A 8 -38.78 21.34 28.77
CA LEU A 8 -37.59 20.51 28.70
C LEU A 8 -36.92 20.74 27.33
N MET A 9 -35.88 21.56 27.29
CA MET A 9 -35.00 21.68 26.12
C MET A 9 -34.09 20.45 26.07
N ILE A 10 -34.38 19.53 25.15
CA ILE A 10 -33.48 18.42 24.82
C ILE A 10 -32.47 18.98 23.83
N ALA A 11 -31.24 19.22 24.31
CA ALA A 11 -30.11 19.55 23.46
C ALA A 11 -29.65 18.26 22.77
N ILE A 12 -29.95 18.13 21.48
CA ILE A 12 -29.38 17.08 20.63
C ILE A 12 -27.96 17.54 20.31
N PHE A 13 -26.98 16.99 21.04
CA PHE A 13 -25.58 17.06 20.61
C PHE A 13 -25.44 16.11 19.42
N VAL A 14 -25.38 16.68 18.22
CA VAL A 14 -24.87 15.97 17.05
C VAL A 14 -23.38 15.80 17.33
N ILE A 15 -22.99 14.60 17.75
CA ILE A 15 -21.58 14.21 17.79
C ILE A 15 -21.20 14.03 16.34
N SER A 16 -20.58 15.07 15.76
CA SER A 16 -19.85 14.93 14.50
C SER A 16 -18.69 13.97 14.81
N GLY A 17 -18.88 12.69 14.50
CA GLY A 17 -17.77 11.73 14.52
C GLY A 17 -16.73 12.23 13.53
N VAL A 18 -15.50 12.44 13.99
CA VAL A 18 -14.38 12.59 13.08
C VAL A 18 -14.33 11.27 12.32
N VAL A 19 -14.60 11.32 11.01
CA VAL A 19 -14.38 10.19 10.13
C VAL A 19 -12.87 10.12 9.99
N VAL A 20 -12.25 9.25 10.78
CA VAL A 20 -10.83 8.92 10.63
C VAL A 20 -10.73 8.00 9.42
N ALA A 21 -9.67 8.14 8.62
CA ALA A 21 -9.44 7.27 7.48
C ALA A 21 -9.50 5.80 7.93
N ASP A 22 -10.30 5.00 7.24
CA ASP A 22 -10.59 3.64 7.65
C ASP A 22 -9.78 2.69 6.76
N ASP A 23 -8.89 1.92 7.38
CA ASP A 23 -8.34 0.69 6.83
C ASP A 23 -9.48 -0.35 6.67
N LEU A 24 -10.28 -0.18 5.60
CA LEU A 24 -11.56 -0.84 5.37
C LEU A 24 -11.41 -2.29 4.91
N PHE A 25 -10.33 -2.61 4.17
CA PHE A 25 -10.16 -3.87 3.49
C PHE A 25 -8.85 -4.60 3.85
N PRO A 26 -8.56 -4.79 5.16
CA PRO A 26 -7.34 -5.45 5.58
C PRO A 26 -7.30 -6.89 5.04
N PRO A 27 -6.16 -7.38 4.54
CA PRO A 27 -6.04 -8.76 4.14
C PRO A 27 -6.17 -9.70 5.35
N ASP A 28 -6.73 -10.89 5.13
CA ASP A 28 -6.89 -11.91 6.17
C ASP A 28 -5.54 -12.43 6.72
N TRP A 29 -4.48 -12.31 5.92
CA TRP A 29 -3.11 -12.65 6.28
C TRP A 29 -2.37 -11.53 7.02
N ARG A 30 -2.96 -10.35 7.26
CA ARG A 30 -2.25 -9.28 7.98
C ARG A 30 -1.80 -9.73 9.38
N GLY A 31 -0.53 -9.49 9.70
CA GLY A 31 0.07 -9.90 10.98
C GLY A 31 0.55 -11.35 11.03
N ASP A 32 0.32 -12.14 9.98
CA ASP A 32 0.89 -13.48 9.85
C ASP A 32 2.42 -13.42 9.71
N ALA A 33 3.06 -14.59 9.77
CA ALA A 33 4.47 -14.70 9.47
C ALA A 33 4.79 -14.13 8.08
N ARG A 34 5.90 -13.40 7.97
CA ARG A 34 6.43 -12.86 6.71
C ARG A 34 5.59 -11.76 6.08
N THR A 35 4.87 -11.00 6.91
CA THR A 35 4.05 -9.86 6.50
C THR A 35 4.64 -8.51 6.89
N VAL A 36 4.39 -7.50 6.07
CA VAL A 36 4.70 -6.09 6.34
C VAL A 36 3.44 -5.29 6.08
N THR A 37 3.08 -4.41 7.00
CA THR A 37 2.00 -3.44 6.82
C THR A 37 2.54 -2.05 7.11
N ALA A 38 2.21 -1.08 6.27
CA ALA A 38 2.51 0.33 6.48
C ALA A 38 1.30 1.18 6.05
N GLU A 39 0.98 2.18 6.86
CA GLU A 39 -0.16 3.06 6.70
C GLU A 39 0.31 4.51 6.76
N TRP A 40 -0.14 5.32 5.81
CA TRP A 40 0.01 6.77 5.79
C TRP A 40 -1.39 7.38 5.81
N ASP A 41 -1.74 8.06 6.90
CA ASP A 41 -2.99 8.80 7.13
C ASP A 41 -2.74 10.25 7.61
N SER A 42 -1.48 10.62 7.90
CA SER A 42 -1.02 11.99 8.08
C SER A 42 0.24 12.25 7.26
N TRP A 43 0.16 13.26 6.41
CA TRP A 43 1.25 13.60 5.48
C TRP A 43 2.10 14.78 5.97
N ALA A 44 1.85 15.26 7.20
CA ALA A 44 2.51 16.41 7.77
C ALA A 44 3.78 16.02 8.56
N PRO A 45 4.91 16.72 8.38
CA PRO A 45 5.17 17.74 7.37
C PRO A 45 5.48 17.12 5.99
N ILE A 46 5.20 17.84 4.90
CA ILE A 46 5.76 17.45 3.59
C ILE A 46 7.29 17.58 3.66
N ASP A 47 7.93 16.44 3.63
CA ASP A 47 9.36 16.22 3.40
C ASP A 47 9.45 15.25 2.20
N PRO A 48 10.49 15.31 1.36
CA PRO A 48 10.76 14.28 0.35
C PRO A 48 10.59 12.83 0.83
N VAL A 49 10.73 12.59 2.15
CA VAL A 49 10.48 11.31 2.78
C VAL A 49 9.44 11.44 3.91
N SER A 50 8.32 10.72 3.81
CA SER A 50 7.31 10.63 4.87
C SER A 50 7.28 9.24 5.50
N ASN A 51 7.43 9.16 6.83
CA ASN A 51 7.29 7.88 7.52
C ASN A 51 5.81 7.53 7.66
N PRO A 52 5.45 6.23 7.67
CA PRO A 52 4.07 5.82 7.95
C PRO A 52 3.68 6.17 9.38
N ASP A 53 2.42 6.47 9.59
CA ASP A 53 1.80 6.72 10.89
C ASP A 53 1.73 5.43 11.72
N GLN A 54 1.45 4.32 11.03
CA GLN A 54 1.46 2.99 11.62
C GLN A 54 2.19 2.02 10.70
N TRP A 55 3.01 1.16 11.29
CA TRP A 55 3.56 0.01 10.56
C TRP A 55 3.76 -1.17 11.49
N SER A 56 3.68 -2.36 10.92
CA SER A 56 3.89 -3.60 11.66
C SER A 56 4.57 -4.65 10.80
N PHE A 57 5.17 -5.59 11.51
CA PHE A 57 5.94 -6.68 10.94
C PHE A 57 5.44 -7.99 11.53
N GLY A 58 5.22 -8.97 10.66
CA GLY A 58 4.92 -10.35 11.03
C GLY A 58 6.06 -11.03 11.79
N THR A 59 6.08 -12.36 11.83
CA THR A 59 7.27 -13.10 12.32
C THR A 59 8.15 -13.58 11.16
N GLY A 60 9.47 -13.62 11.32
CA GLY A 60 10.41 -14.15 10.31
C GLY A 60 11.73 -13.39 10.24
N GLN A 61 12.54 -13.65 9.19
CA GLN A 61 13.80 -12.94 8.94
C GLN A 61 13.59 -11.78 7.97
N PHE A 62 13.85 -10.57 8.45
CA PHE A 62 13.66 -9.31 7.73
C PHE A 62 14.95 -8.79 7.10
N ALA A 63 14.82 -8.08 5.98
CA ALA A 63 15.78 -7.04 5.63
C ALA A 63 15.71 -5.91 6.69
N MET A 64 16.85 -5.36 7.08
CA MET A 64 16.87 -4.24 8.03
C MET A 64 16.51 -2.96 7.28
N ASP A 65 15.23 -2.58 7.28
CA ASP A 65 14.80 -1.25 6.85
C ASP A 65 13.45 -0.86 7.47
N VAL A 66 13.04 0.40 7.29
CA VAL A 66 11.74 0.94 7.66
C VAL A 66 10.96 1.37 6.42
N PRO A 67 9.64 1.17 6.37
CA PRO A 67 8.82 1.68 5.29
C PRO A 67 8.81 3.22 5.29
N PHE A 68 8.77 3.84 4.11
CA PHE A 68 8.60 5.28 3.93
C PHE A 68 7.97 5.62 2.57
N ALA A 69 7.27 6.75 2.49
CA ALA A 69 6.78 7.31 1.25
C ALA A 69 7.81 8.30 0.67
N MET A 70 7.96 8.27 -0.64
CA MET A 70 8.76 9.18 -1.45
C MET A 70 7.82 10.18 -2.10
N LEU A 71 7.92 11.44 -1.69
CA LEU A 71 7.08 12.53 -2.16
C LEU A 71 7.89 13.43 -3.09
N ASN A 72 7.33 13.79 -4.25
CA ASN A 72 7.92 14.84 -5.09
C ASN A 72 7.34 16.20 -4.66
N PRO A 73 8.10 17.03 -3.93
CA PRO A 73 7.56 18.28 -3.35
C PRO A 73 7.13 19.30 -4.40
N ASP A 74 7.57 19.17 -5.66
CA ASP A 74 7.19 20.11 -6.70
C ASP A 74 5.82 19.80 -7.34
N GLY A 75 5.24 18.62 -7.08
CA GLY A 75 3.94 18.18 -7.63
C GLY A 75 2.88 17.91 -6.58
N ILE A 76 3.13 18.30 -5.33
CA ILE A 76 2.31 17.94 -4.16
C ILE A 76 2.18 19.14 -3.22
N ASP A 77 0.95 19.45 -2.84
CA ASP A 77 0.62 20.34 -1.72
C ASP A 77 0.01 19.54 -0.55
N LEU A 78 0.22 20.01 0.69
CA LEU A 78 -0.47 19.48 1.87
C LEU A 78 -1.60 20.42 2.25
N LEU A 79 -2.82 19.92 2.16
CA LEU A 79 -4.01 20.62 2.60
C LEU A 79 -4.27 20.26 4.06
N SER A 80 -4.25 21.26 4.95
CA SER A 80 -4.58 21.02 6.35
C SER A 80 -5.99 20.45 6.54
N THR A 81 -6.90 20.78 5.61
CA THR A 81 -8.25 20.22 5.53
C THR A 81 -8.76 20.23 4.10
N TYR A 82 -9.44 19.17 3.65
CA TYR A 82 -10.18 19.11 2.38
C TYR A 82 -11.39 18.18 2.55
N GLU A 83 -12.57 18.60 2.10
CA GLU A 83 -13.81 17.80 2.15
C GLU A 83 -14.05 17.04 3.47
N GLY A 84 -13.81 17.74 4.59
CA GLY A 84 -14.03 17.21 5.94
C GLY A 84 -12.92 16.32 6.51
N ARG A 85 -11.88 15.99 5.73
CA ARG A 85 -10.67 15.28 6.19
C ARG A 85 -9.52 16.25 6.42
N SER A 86 -8.53 15.82 7.19
CA SER A 86 -7.32 16.59 7.53
C SER A 86 -6.09 16.01 6.86
N ASP A 87 -5.03 16.81 6.73
CA ASP A 87 -3.73 16.40 6.19
C ASP A 87 -3.76 15.78 4.79
N VAL A 88 -4.72 16.14 3.95
CA VAL A 88 -4.91 15.59 2.60
C VAL A 88 -3.78 16.03 1.65
N LEU A 89 -3.20 15.09 0.91
CA LEU A 89 -2.29 15.39 -0.20
C LEU A 89 -3.08 15.85 -1.41
N HIS A 90 -2.71 17.01 -1.96
CA HIS A 90 -3.18 17.50 -3.24
C HIS A 90 -2.08 17.30 -4.28
N LEU A 91 -2.27 16.31 -5.16
CA LEU A 91 -1.38 15.99 -6.27
C LEU A 91 -1.81 16.81 -7.49
N HIS A 92 -0.89 17.59 -8.05
CA HIS A 92 -1.17 18.44 -9.20
C HIS A 92 -0.11 18.25 -10.30
N GLU A 93 -0.51 18.44 -11.56
CA GLU A 93 0.38 18.25 -12.71
C GLU A 93 1.72 19.00 -12.52
N TYR A 94 2.83 18.29 -12.73
CA TYR A 94 4.18 18.84 -12.59
C TYR A 94 4.96 18.75 -13.91
N GLY A 95 4.81 19.80 -14.73
CA GLY A 95 5.56 19.97 -15.97
C GLY A 95 5.27 18.90 -17.04
N GLU A 96 5.70 19.19 -18.28
CA GLU A 96 5.53 18.22 -19.38
C GLU A 96 6.42 16.98 -19.14
N GLY A 97 5.79 15.81 -18.92
CA GLY A 97 6.45 14.51 -18.93
C GLY A 97 6.79 13.89 -17.56
N TYR A 98 6.40 14.53 -16.44
CA TYR A 98 6.49 13.92 -15.11
C TYR A 98 5.09 13.80 -14.51
N LEU A 99 4.62 12.57 -14.33
CA LEU A 99 3.41 12.32 -13.56
C LEU A 99 3.75 12.48 -12.07
N PRO A 100 3.01 13.31 -11.30
CA PRO A 100 3.17 13.43 -9.86
C PRO A 100 2.64 12.14 -9.20
N GLY A 101 3.49 11.10 -9.16
CA GLY A 101 3.19 9.83 -8.52
C GLY A 101 3.57 9.82 -7.04
N LEU A 102 2.95 8.90 -6.31
CA LEU A 102 3.36 8.55 -4.95
C LEU A 102 4.24 7.31 -5.02
N GLY A 103 5.44 7.37 -4.43
CA GLY A 103 6.33 6.23 -4.28
C GLY A 103 6.33 5.73 -2.84
N PHE A 104 6.44 4.43 -2.63
CA PHE A 104 6.47 3.82 -1.29
C PHE A 104 7.54 2.76 -1.23
N HIS A 105 8.55 3.01 -0.40
CA HIS A 105 9.55 2.02 -0.06
C HIS A 105 9.01 1.08 1.02
N LEU A 106 9.13 -0.22 0.80
CA LEU A 106 8.84 -1.23 1.81
C LEU A 106 10.02 -2.21 1.98
N PRO A 107 10.45 -2.46 3.23
CA PRO A 107 11.32 -3.58 3.54
C PRO A 107 10.62 -4.91 3.25
N ASN A 108 11.42 -5.95 2.99
CA ASN A 108 10.89 -7.27 2.71
C ASN A 108 11.57 -8.36 3.53
N PHE A 109 10.94 -9.53 3.60
CA PHE A 109 11.55 -10.73 4.14
C PHE A 109 12.45 -11.36 3.09
N ILE A 110 13.61 -11.85 3.52
CA ILE A 110 14.56 -12.50 2.62
C ILE A 110 14.06 -13.91 2.27
N GLY A 111 14.17 -14.28 0.99
CA GLY A 111 13.81 -15.60 0.43
C GLY A 111 12.33 -15.73 0.08
N GLY A 112 11.91 -16.85 -0.50
CA GLY A 112 10.52 -17.07 -0.95
C GLY A 112 10.39 -17.05 -2.47
N ASP A 113 9.32 -17.68 -2.96
CA ASP A 113 9.09 -17.87 -4.39
C ASP A 113 8.51 -16.59 -4.99
N TYR A 114 7.44 -16.09 -4.37
CA TYR A 114 6.74 -14.88 -4.78
C TYR A 114 6.25 -14.09 -3.56
N LYS A 115 5.77 -12.90 -3.84
CA LYS A 115 5.19 -11.99 -2.85
C LYS A 115 3.86 -11.48 -3.35
N THR A 116 2.88 -11.43 -2.45
CA THR A 116 1.60 -10.76 -2.70
C THR A 116 1.65 -9.39 -2.06
N VAL A 117 1.20 -8.38 -2.81
CA VAL A 117 1.11 -7.00 -2.38
C VAL A 117 -0.35 -6.58 -2.51
N ARG A 118 -0.88 -5.94 -1.46
CA ARG A 118 -2.18 -5.30 -1.46
C ARG A 118 -2.00 -3.83 -1.13
N VAL A 119 -2.57 -2.97 -1.97
CA VAL A 119 -2.57 -1.52 -1.79
C VAL A 119 -4.02 -1.07 -1.64
N GLN A 120 -4.31 -0.36 -0.56
CA GLN A 120 -5.56 0.36 -0.36
C GLN A 120 -5.26 1.86 -0.45
N VAL A 121 -6.04 2.59 -1.22
CA VAL A 121 -5.91 4.05 -1.35
C VAL A 121 -7.28 4.68 -1.13
N THR A 122 -7.32 5.70 -0.27
CA THR A 122 -8.50 6.55 -0.09
C THR A 122 -8.25 7.92 -0.69
N TYR A 123 -9.10 8.32 -1.63
CA TYR A 123 -8.94 9.56 -2.40
C TYR A 123 -10.27 10.21 -2.73
N TRP A 124 -10.25 11.48 -3.12
CA TRP A 124 -11.44 12.22 -3.57
C TRP A 124 -11.53 12.19 -5.11
N PRO A 125 -12.54 11.53 -5.70
CA PRO A 125 -12.83 11.66 -7.12
C PRO A 125 -13.40 13.07 -7.39
N ASP A 126 -12.72 13.86 -8.22
CA ASP A 126 -13.07 15.26 -8.45
C ASP A 126 -14.47 15.45 -9.10
N GLU A 127 -15.04 16.64 -8.95
CA GLU A 127 -16.38 17.07 -9.38
C GLU A 127 -16.58 17.09 -10.90
N PHE A 128 -15.54 16.88 -11.70
CA PHE A 128 -15.65 16.93 -13.16
C PHE A 128 -16.51 15.81 -13.75
N GLY A 129 -16.96 14.84 -12.94
CA GLY A 129 -17.82 13.75 -13.41
C GLY A 129 -17.15 12.83 -14.42
N ASN A 130 -15.85 13.02 -14.62
CA ASN A 130 -14.93 12.04 -15.15
C ASN A 130 -14.49 11.26 -13.91
N ASP A 131 -14.92 10.02 -13.76
CA ASP A 131 -14.04 8.85 -13.83
C ASP A 131 -12.53 9.12 -13.60
N ALA A 132 -12.16 9.89 -12.58
CA ALA A 132 -10.80 9.99 -12.06
C ALA A 132 -10.52 8.67 -11.33
N TRP A 133 -10.45 7.59 -12.11
CA TRP A 133 -10.05 6.29 -11.63
C TRP A 133 -8.60 6.42 -11.17
N LEU A 134 -8.27 5.80 -10.03
CA LEU A 134 -6.89 5.39 -9.85
C LEU A 134 -6.50 4.63 -11.10
N SER A 135 -5.37 5.03 -11.69
CA SER A 135 -4.88 4.27 -12.82
C SER A 135 -4.70 2.85 -12.32
N ASN A 136 -5.32 1.87 -12.98
CA ASN A 136 -5.10 0.47 -12.68
C ASN A 136 -3.63 0.06 -12.94
N ASP A 137 -2.82 0.99 -13.47
CA ASP A 137 -1.41 0.82 -13.77
C ASP A 137 -0.55 1.18 -12.56
N PHE A 138 -0.24 0.16 -11.76
CA PHE A 138 0.79 0.24 -10.75
C PHE A 138 2.16 0.07 -11.39
N PHE A 139 3.09 0.96 -11.03
CA PHE A 139 4.49 0.83 -11.39
C PHE A 139 5.30 0.33 -10.20
N VAL A 140 5.96 -0.82 -10.32
CA VAL A 140 6.74 -1.41 -9.22
C VAL A 140 8.21 -1.45 -9.58
N LEU A 141 9.04 -0.78 -8.79
CA LEU A 141 10.49 -0.88 -8.84
C LEU A 141 10.95 -1.80 -7.72
N ALA A 142 11.28 -3.05 -8.04
CA ALA A 142 11.75 -4.01 -7.06
C ALA A 142 13.26 -4.25 -7.18
N GLY A 143 13.96 -4.32 -6.04
CA GLY A 143 15.39 -4.63 -6.01
C GLY A 143 15.70 -5.96 -5.34
N MET A 144 16.77 -6.60 -5.81
CA MET A 144 17.35 -7.76 -5.14
C MET A 144 18.57 -7.36 -4.29
N ASP A 145 18.90 -8.21 -3.31
CA ASP A 145 19.94 -8.08 -2.28
C ASP A 145 21.09 -7.10 -2.60
N PRO A 146 21.26 -6.00 -1.83
CA PRO A 146 22.35 -5.04 -2.00
C PRO A 146 23.75 -5.64 -1.72
N LEU A 147 23.85 -6.82 -1.11
CA LEU A 147 25.12 -7.52 -0.87
C LEU A 147 25.62 -8.30 -2.10
N ASN A 148 24.83 -8.37 -3.17
CA ASN A 148 25.27 -8.94 -4.43
C ASN A 148 25.60 -7.82 -5.43
N PRO A 149 26.87 -7.40 -5.58
CA PRO A 149 27.25 -6.36 -6.54
C PRO A 149 27.06 -6.79 -8.00
N ASP A 150 26.87 -8.10 -8.27
CA ASP A 150 26.54 -8.65 -9.58
C ASP A 150 25.02 -8.75 -9.80
N ASN A 151 24.18 -8.34 -8.84
CA ASN A 151 22.72 -8.13 -9.03
C ASN A 151 22.45 -6.85 -9.86
N THR A 152 23.17 -6.69 -10.97
CA THR A 152 22.50 -6.16 -12.16
C THR A 152 21.47 -7.21 -12.54
N LEU A 153 20.31 -7.19 -11.88
CA LEU A 153 19.12 -7.42 -12.66
C LEU A 153 19.23 -6.44 -13.84
N PRO A 154 18.88 -6.85 -15.08
CA PRO A 154 18.36 -5.84 -16.00
C PRO A 154 17.35 -5.11 -15.15
N GLY A 155 17.61 -3.84 -14.82
CA GLY A 155 16.75 -3.13 -13.89
C GLY A 155 15.35 -3.48 -14.31
N TYR A 156 14.52 -3.96 -13.39
CA TYR A 156 13.08 -3.88 -13.61
C TYR A 156 12.72 -2.39 -13.51
N GLY A 157 13.44 -1.56 -14.27
CA GLY A 157 13.01 -0.27 -14.67
C GLY A 157 11.78 -0.58 -15.47
N ILE A 158 10.67 -0.04 -15.00
CA ILE A 158 9.94 0.95 -15.78
C ILE A 158 10.23 0.75 -17.27
N ASN A 159 9.24 0.15 -17.96
CA ASN A 159 9.01 0.06 -19.41
C ASN A 159 8.95 -1.42 -19.91
N ASP A 160 7.80 -2.01 -20.24
CA ASP A 160 6.61 -1.40 -20.86
C ASP A 160 5.24 -1.92 -20.36
N ASP A 161 5.18 -2.94 -19.49
CA ASP A 161 3.87 -3.52 -19.10
C ASP A 161 3.58 -3.25 -17.61
N PRO A 162 2.53 -2.46 -17.28
CA PRO A 162 2.06 -2.32 -15.90
C PRO A 162 1.75 -3.70 -15.31
N ILE A 163 2.06 -3.89 -14.02
CA ILE A 163 1.61 -5.11 -13.34
C ILE A 163 0.09 -4.99 -13.23
N ALA A 164 -0.62 -5.89 -13.90
CA ALA A 164 -2.07 -5.93 -13.82
C ALA A 164 -2.49 -6.20 -12.38
N ALA A 165 -2.88 -5.13 -11.68
CA ALA A 165 -3.47 -5.23 -10.37
C ALA A 165 -4.90 -5.74 -10.50
N THR A 166 -5.26 -6.67 -9.63
CA THR A 166 -6.65 -7.12 -9.50
C THR A 166 -7.35 -6.17 -8.56
N TRP A 167 -8.36 -5.45 -9.06
CA TRP A 167 -9.29 -4.71 -8.23
C TRP A 167 -10.06 -5.67 -7.31
N ILE A 168 -10.09 -5.38 -6.02
CA ILE A 168 -10.65 -6.25 -4.98
C ILE A 168 -12.01 -5.74 -4.50
N ASP A 169 -12.08 -4.48 -4.09
CA ASP A 169 -13.28 -3.88 -3.51
C ASP A 169 -13.23 -2.35 -3.58
N GLU A 170 -14.39 -1.72 -3.40
CA GLU A 170 -14.57 -0.27 -3.42
C GLU A 170 -15.61 0.14 -2.36
N GLN A 171 -15.33 1.22 -1.63
CA GLN A 171 -16.30 1.85 -0.76
C GLN A 171 -16.26 3.36 -0.83
N GLU A 172 -17.45 3.97 -1.01
CA GLU A 172 -17.64 5.42 -0.93
C GLU A 172 -18.15 5.82 0.46
N ASN A 173 -17.54 6.84 1.07
CA ASN A 173 -17.99 7.44 2.32
C ASN A 173 -17.86 8.96 2.29
N GLY A 174 -19.00 9.64 2.11
CA GLY A 174 -19.06 11.11 2.12
C GLY A 174 -18.30 11.74 0.95
N GLY A 175 -18.32 11.11 -0.22
CA GLY A 175 -17.62 11.53 -1.43
C GLY A 175 -16.19 11.00 -1.55
N TRP A 176 -15.58 10.49 -0.47
CA TRP A 176 -14.28 9.82 -0.53
C TRP A 176 -14.43 8.38 -1.02
N LEU A 177 -13.62 8.00 -2.00
CA LEU A 177 -13.54 6.64 -2.52
C LEU A 177 -12.36 5.91 -1.90
N THR A 178 -12.57 4.67 -1.47
CA THR A 178 -11.50 3.76 -1.05
C THR A 178 -11.48 2.56 -1.97
N GLU A 179 -10.38 2.38 -2.69
CA GLU A 179 -10.17 1.27 -3.61
C GLU A 179 -9.04 0.37 -3.11
N THR A 180 -9.18 -0.94 -3.36
CA THR A 180 -8.17 -1.94 -2.99
C THR A 180 -7.71 -2.72 -4.20
N TYR A 181 -6.40 -2.85 -4.32
CA TYR A 181 -5.71 -3.50 -5.42
C TYR A 181 -4.78 -4.59 -4.88
N GLU A 182 -4.71 -5.73 -5.59
CA GLU A 182 -3.79 -6.80 -5.25
C GLU A 182 -2.99 -7.27 -6.47
N PHE A 183 -1.69 -7.49 -6.30
CA PHE A 183 -0.83 -8.04 -7.32
C PHE A 183 0.26 -8.93 -6.73
N THR A 184 0.95 -9.68 -7.61
CA THR A 184 2.01 -10.61 -7.23
C THR A 184 3.33 -10.24 -7.89
N ILE A 185 4.41 -10.26 -7.11
CA ILE A 185 5.78 -10.05 -7.57
C ILE A 185 6.53 -11.38 -7.51
N THR A 186 7.13 -11.78 -8.64
CA THR A 186 7.94 -13.00 -8.73
C THR A 186 9.26 -12.71 -9.46
N PRO A 187 10.42 -13.04 -8.88
CA PRO A 187 10.58 -13.65 -7.55
C PRO A 187 10.37 -12.64 -6.41
N ASN A 188 10.28 -13.12 -5.16
CA ASN A 188 10.23 -12.22 -3.99
C ASN A 188 11.50 -11.34 -3.90
N PRO A 189 11.39 -10.01 -3.99
CA PRO A 189 12.55 -9.12 -3.90
C PRO A 189 13.05 -8.96 -2.45
N ALA A 190 14.21 -8.33 -2.26
CA ALA A 190 14.73 -8.04 -0.92
C ALA A 190 14.15 -6.73 -0.33
N TRP A 191 13.69 -5.85 -1.21
CA TRP A 191 12.98 -4.60 -0.94
C TRP A 191 12.19 -4.21 -2.20
N GLU A 192 11.19 -3.35 -2.06
CA GLU A 192 10.46 -2.82 -3.20
C GLU A 192 10.05 -1.36 -2.99
N ASP A 193 10.04 -0.61 -4.09
CA ASP A 193 9.41 0.70 -4.19
C ASP A 193 8.16 0.55 -5.08
N ILE A 194 6.99 0.81 -4.51
CA ILE A 194 5.71 0.77 -5.21
C ILE A 194 5.34 2.20 -5.59
N TRP A 195 5.13 2.43 -6.87
CA TRP A 195 4.71 3.71 -7.43
C TRP A 195 3.32 3.56 -8.03
N PHE A 196 2.46 4.54 -7.77
CA PHE A 196 1.23 4.67 -8.51
C PHE A 196 0.91 6.15 -8.74
N GLY A 197 0.08 6.39 -9.74
CA GLY A 197 -0.39 7.72 -10.11
C GLY A 197 -1.86 7.67 -10.49
N PHE A 198 -2.42 8.84 -10.71
CA PHE A 198 -3.79 9.02 -11.17
C PHE A 198 -3.80 9.25 -12.68
N GLU A 199 -4.86 8.79 -13.36
CA GLU A 199 -5.01 9.03 -14.81
C GLU A 199 -5.25 10.51 -15.10
N GLU A 200 -5.96 11.20 -14.20
CA GLU A 200 -6.28 12.61 -14.26
C GLU A 200 -5.78 13.34 -13.01
N TYR A 201 -5.39 14.60 -13.18
CA TYR A 201 -5.00 15.51 -12.10
C TYR A 201 -5.87 16.78 -12.15
N PRO A 202 -6.17 17.41 -11.00
CA PRO A 202 -5.64 17.11 -9.67
C PRO A 202 -6.24 15.84 -9.05
N ALA A 203 -5.50 15.25 -8.12
CA ALA A 203 -5.97 14.15 -7.29
C ALA A 203 -5.76 14.48 -5.81
N TYR A 204 -6.70 14.09 -4.95
CA TYR A 204 -6.62 14.34 -3.51
C TYR A 204 -6.54 13.02 -2.77
N VAL A 205 -5.40 12.73 -2.14
CA VAL A 205 -5.15 11.48 -1.43
C VAL A 205 -5.19 11.73 0.06
N ASP A 206 -6.03 10.96 0.74
CA ASP A 206 -6.16 11.02 2.19
C ASP A 206 -5.33 9.94 2.87
N GLN A 207 -5.48 8.68 2.44
CA GLN A 207 -4.83 7.54 3.07
C GLN A 207 -4.25 6.58 2.05
N VAL A 208 -3.12 5.97 2.40
CA VAL A 208 -2.55 4.83 1.70
C VAL A 208 -2.18 3.74 2.71
N VAL A 209 -2.65 2.53 2.49
CA VAL A 209 -2.27 1.34 3.27
C VAL A 209 -1.64 0.33 2.33
N ILE A 210 -0.44 -0.14 2.65
CA ILE A 210 0.24 -1.16 1.88
C ILE A 210 0.52 -2.36 2.79
N ASP A 211 -0.03 -3.49 2.38
CA ASP A 211 0.23 -4.79 2.97
C ASP A 211 1.01 -5.65 2.02
N THR A 212 1.93 -6.42 2.57
CA THR A 212 2.65 -7.40 1.78
C THR A 212 2.88 -8.70 2.54
N ILE A 213 2.89 -9.83 1.82
CA ILE A 213 3.23 -11.15 2.38
C ILE A 213 4.19 -11.89 1.46
N CYS A 214 5.28 -12.38 2.05
CA CYS A 214 6.24 -13.23 1.36
C CYS A 214 5.92 -14.72 1.52
N ILE A 215 5.59 -15.37 0.41
CA ILE A 215 5.23 -16.79 0.41
C ILE A 215 6.50 -17.63 0.22
N PRO A 216 6.88 -18.48 1.21
CA PRO A 216 8.04 -19.36 1.05
C PRO A 216 7.80 -20.36 -0.07
N GLU A 217 8.89 -20.82 -0.71
CA GLU A 217 8.80 -21.96 -1.62
C GLU A 217 8.09 -23.10 -0.87
N PRO A 218 7.03 -23.68 -1.47
CA PRO A 218 6.25 -24.69 -0.78
C PRO A 218 7.16 -25.84 -0.34
N ALA A 219 6.79 -26.50 0.77
CA ALA A 219 7.51 -27.64 1.36
C ALA A 219 7.82 -28.77 0.36
N THR A 220 7.30 -28.70 -0.85
CA THR A 220 7.71 -29.42 -2.05
C THR A 220 9.22 -29.54 -2.21
N LEU A 221 10.05 -28.51 -1.95
CA LEU A 221 11.52 -28.67 -2.03
C LEU A 221 12.08 -29.57 -0.93
N LEU A 222 11.54 -29.46 0.28
CA LEU A 222 11.88 -30.36 1.38
C LEU A 222 11.43 -31.79 1.04
N LEU A 223 10.22 -31.97 0.54
CA LEU A 223 9.68 -33.26 0.13
C LEU A 223 10.45 -33.86 -1.04
N LEU A 224 10.86 -33.06 -2.03
CA LEU A 224 11.70 -33.49 -3.14
C LEU A 224 13.06 -33.97 -2.64
N SER A 225 13.66 -33.23 -1.71
CA SER A 225 14.92 -33.60 -1.07
C SER A 225 14.80 -34.91 -0.29
N LEU A 226 13.75 -35.06 0.53
CA LEU A 226 13.47 -36.28 1.28
C LEU A 226 13.16 -37.47 0.35
N GLY A 227 12.38 -37.24 -0.71
CA GLY A 227 12.06 -38.23 -1.74
C GLY A 227 13.30 -38.71 -2.48
N GLY A 228 14.19 -37.79 -2.87
CA GLY A 228 15.47 -38.11 -3.50
C GLY A 228 16.38 -38.94 -2.60
N LEU A 229 16.45 -38.62 -1.30
CA LEU A 229 17.20 -39.39 -0.31
C LEU A 229 16.63 -40.80 -0.13
N ALA A 230 15.30 -40.94 -0.06
CA ALA A 230 14.64 -42.24 0.04
C ALA A 230 14.92 -43.13 -1.18
N LEU A 231 14.86 -42.56 -2.39
CA LEU A 231 15.18 -43.28 -3.63
C LEU A 231 16.65 -43.71 -3.70
N ARG A 232 17.58 -42.85 -3.25
CA ARG A 232 19.01 -43.18 -3.19
C ARG A 232 19.28 -44.35 -2.24
N LYS A 233 18.65 -44.36 -1.06
CA LYS A 233 18.78 -45.46 -0.09
C LYS A 233 18.25 -46.78 -0.67
N ARG A 234 17.15 -46.73 -1.41
CA ARG A 234 16.60 -47.92 -2.09
C ARG A 234 17.55 -48.46 -3.16
N LYS A 235 18.17 -47.59 -3.97
CA LYS A 235 19.13 -48.02 -5.01
C LYS A 235 20.35 -48.75 -4.44
N GLN A 236 20.78 -48.42 -3.21
CA GLN A 236 21.92 -49.08 -2.57
C GLN A 236 21.63 -50.50 -2.06
N GLN A 237 20.36 -50.89 -1.99
CA GLN A 237 19.94 -52.22 -1.54
C GLN A 237 19.78 -53.23 -2.68
N PHE A 238 19.97 -52.78 -3.93
CA PHE A 238 19.95 -53.60 -5.15
C PHE A 238 21.32 -53.57 -5.83
#